data_AF-A0A530ZNI8-F1
#
_entry.id   AF-A0A530ZNI8-F1
#
_cell.length_a   1.000
_cell.length_b   1.000
_cell.length_c   1.000
_cell.angle_alpha   90.00
_cell.angle_beta   90.00
_cell.angle_gamma   90.00
#
_symmetry.space_group_name_H-M   'P 1'
#
loop_
_entity.id
_entity.type
_entity.pdbx_description
1 polymer ?
#
loop_
_entity_poly.entity_id
_entity_poly.type
_entity_poly.pdbx_seq_one_letter_code
_entity_poly.pdbx_strand_id
1 'polypeptide(L)'
;QEAYFDEAETKVGDDGVRREPLGSPVEWTEEESYFFRLSAYQDRLLALYESNPEFVGPVERRNEIVSFVKSGLKDLSISRTTFNWG
;
A
#
# COMPACT_ATOMS: atom_id res chain seq x y z
N GLN A 1 8.16 13.31 4.78
CA GLN A 1 7.16 12.25 4.58
C GLN A 1 7.64 11.45 3.39
N GLU A 2 7.91 10.16 3.57
CA GLU A 2 8.26 9.28 2.46
C GLU A 2 7.00 8.87 1.72
N ALA A 3 7.07 8.87 0.39
CA ALA A 3 6.01 8.40 -0.49
C ALA A 3 6.64 7.46 -1.52
N TYR A 4 5.97 6.35 -1.79
CA TYR A 4 6.39 5.35 -2.76
C TYR A 4 5.46 5.43 -3.96
N PHE A 5 6.03 5.36 -5.16
CA PHE A 5 5.30 5.44 -6.41
C PHE A 5 5.68 4.23 -7.26
N ASP A 6 4.68 3.58 -7.85
CA ASP A 6 4.92 2.54 -8.84
C ASP A 6 5.52 3.17 -10.11
N GLU A 7 6.27 2.40 -10.91
CA GLU A 7 6.93 2.95 -12.09
C GLU A 7 5.95 3.65 -13.06
N ALA A 8 4.73 3.10 -13.17
CA ALA A 8 3.65 3.64 -14.00
C ALA A 8 3.13 5.02 -13.54
N GLU A 9 3.38 5.41 -12.30
CA GLU A 9 2.96 6.69 -11.72
C GLU A 9 4.03 7.79 -11.91
N THR A 10 5.22 7.43 -12.39
CA THR A 10 6.36 8.34 -12.53
C THR A 10 6.72 8.59 -13.99
N LYS A 11 7.43 9.68 -14.28
CA LYS A 11 7.89 10.02 -15.63
C LYS A 11 9.33 10.49 -15.63
N VAL A 12 10.06 10.16 -16.69
CA VAL A 12 11.42 10.68 -16.94
C VAL A 12 11.29 12.00 -17.70
N GLY A 13 11.86 13.07 -17.14
CA GLY A 13 11.92 14.38 -17.80
C GLY A 13 13.00 14.42 -18.88
N ASP A 14 13.00 15.50 -19.68
CA ASP A 14 13.99 15.73 -20.74
C ASP A 14 15.43 15.82 -20.21
N ASP A 15 15.59 16.11 -18.91
CA ASP A 15 16.85 16.14 -18.17
C ASP A 15 17.31 14.76 -17.66
N GLY A 16 16.57 13.70 -17.99
CA GLY A 16 16.86 12.32 -17.56
C GLY A 16 16.46 12.02 -16.10
N VAL A 17 15.91 12.98 -15.36
CA VAL A 17 15.52 12.79 -13.96
C VAL A 17 14.07 12.27 -13.90
N ARG A 18 13.88 11.16 -13.19
CA ARG A 18 12.54 10.58 -12.93
C ARG A 18 11.85 11.35 -11.82
N ARG A 19 10.56 11.66 -12.01
CA ARG A 19 9.75 12.46 -11.11
C ARG A 19 8.38 11.85 -10.83
N GLU A 20 7.86 12.14 -9.64
CA GLU A 20 6.47 11.85 -9.25
C GLU A 20 5.48 12.85 -9.87
N PRO A 21 4.15 12.61 -9.83
CA PRO A 21 3.15 13.44 -10.51
C PRO A 21 3.16 14.95 -10.21
N LEU A 22 3.60 15.37 -9.03
CA LEU A 22 3.74 16.78 -8.61
C LEU A 22 5.12 17.38 -8.97
N GLY A 23 6.02 16.60 -9.59
CA GLY A 23 7.28 17.05 -10.17
C GLY A 23 8.52 16.90 -9.29
N SER A 24 8.39 16.33 -8.09
CA SER A 24 9.55 16.04 -7.23
C SER A 24 10.38 14.89 -7.79
N PRO A 25 11.73 14.92 -7.74
CA PRO A 25 12.56 13.79 -8.13
C PRO A 25 12.29 12.56 -7.26
N VAL A 26 12.40 11.37 -7.87
CA VAL A 26 12.32 10.08 -7.17
C VAL A 26 13.60 9.28 -7.36
N GLU A 27 13.93 8.47 -6.36
CA GLU A 27 15.06 7.55 -6.39
C GLU A 27 14.54 6.11 -6.34
N TRP A 28 15.21 5.21 -7.07
CA TRP A 28 14.92 3.78 -6.99
C TRP A 28 15.51 3.22 -5.70
N THR A 29 14.70 2.51 -4.93
CA THR A 29 15.12 1.82 -3.71
C THR A 29 14.79 0.34 -3.82
N GLU A 30 15.69 -0.50 -3.31
CA GLU A 30 15.52 -1.95 -3.23
C GLU A 30 16.02 -2.42 -1.87
N GLU A 31 15.17 -3.10 -1.10
CA GLU A 31 15.48 -3.62 0.22
C GLU A 31 14.97 -5.05 0.36
N GLU A 32 15.76 -5.91 0.99
CA GLU A 32 15.30 -7.25 1.37
C GLU A 32 14.23 -7.15 2.46
N SER A 33 13.08 -7.78 2.24
CA SER A 33 11.97 -7.73 3.19
C SER A 33 11.16 -9.03 3.20
N TYR A 34 10.72 -9.44 4.39
CA TYR A 34 9.68 -10.44 4.55
C TYR A 34 8.32 -9.83 4.23
N PHE A 35 7.48 -10.59 3.55
CA PHE A 35 6.12 -10.19 3.18
C PHE A 35 5.07 -11.04 3.87
N PHE A 36 4.09 -10.39 4.48
CA PHE A 36 2.83 -11.02 4.85
C PHE A 36 1.95 -11.12 3.60
N ARG A 37 1.42 -12.32 3.35
CA ARG A 37 0.58 -12.63 2.19
C ARG A 37 -0.84 -12.07 2.33
N LEU A 38 -0.95 -10.76 2.50
CA LEU A 38 -2.21 -10.04 2.70
C LEU A 38 -3.16 -10.22 1.51
N SER A 39 -2.63 -10.35 0.30
CA SER A 39 -3.42 -10.61 -0.91
C SER A 39 -4.34 -11.83 -0.77
N ALA A 40 -3.91 -12.87 -0.04
CA ALA A 40 -4.69 -14.08 0.18
C ALA A 40 -5.89 -13.90 1.14
N TYR A 41 -6.01 -12.74 1.79
CA TYR A 41 -7.04 -12.47 2.80
C TYR A 41 -8.18 -11.57 2.28
N GLN A 42 -8.10 -11.08 1.05
CA GLN A 42 -9.10 -10.15 0.49
C GLN A 42 -10.54 -10.67 0.67
N ASP A 43 -10.84 -11.86 0.16
CA ASP A 43 -12.20 -12.43 0.23
C ASP A 43 -12.64 -12.71 1.67
N ARG A 44 -11.70 -13.12 2.53
CA ARG A 44 -11.96 -13.39 3.94
C ARG A 44 -12.32 -12.11 4.70
N LEU A 45 -11.65 -11.00 4.41
CA LEU A 45 -11.93 -9.70 5.01
C LEU A 45 -13.26 -9.15 4.52
N LEU A 46 -13.57 -9.27 3.23
CA LEU A 46 -14.89 -8.86 2.70
C LEU A 46 -16.03 -9.64 3.35
N ALA A 47 -15.88 -10.96 3.49
CA ALA A 47 -16.86 -11.80 4.19
C ALA A 47 -16.99 -11.43 5.68
N LEU A 48 -15.90 -11.06 6.34
CA LEU A 48 -15.93 -10.56 7.72
C LEU A 48 -16.76 -9.28 7.84
N TYR A 49 -16.56 -8.30 6.96
CA TYR A 49 -17.27 -7.01 7.00
C TYR A 49 -18.75 -7.13 6.60
N GLU A 50 -19.09 -8.12 5.78
CA GLU A 50 -20.46 -8.46 5.42
C GLU A 50 -21.19 -9.13 6.58
N SER A 51 -20.56 -10.14 7.19
CA SER A 51 -21.15 -10.90 8.30
C SER A 51 -21.18 -10.16 9.63
N ASN A 52 -20.27 -9.18 9.84
CA ASN A 52 -20.17 -8.40 11.08
C ASN A 52 -20.16 -6.89 10.77
N PRO A 53 -21.33 -6.25 10.57
CA PRO A 53 -21.42 -4.83 10.21
C PRO A 53 -20.77 -3.87 11.22
N GLU A 54 -20.71 -4.25 12.50
CA GLU A 54 -20.14 -3.45 13.60
C GLU A 54 -18.62 -3.65 13.77
N PHE A 55 -17.97 -4.47 12.94
CA PHE A 55 -16.54 -4.76 13.06
C PHE A 55 -15.66 -3.51 12.82
N VAL A 56 -16.13 -2.58 11.99
CA VAL A 56 -15.48 -1.28 11.74
C VAL A 56 -16.53 -0.18 11.89
N GLY A 57 -16.21 0.83 12.69
CA GLY A 57 -17.06 2.00 12.89
C GLY A 57 -16.24 3.30 12.92
N PRO A 58 -16.88 4.46 12.64
CA PRO A 58 -18.26 4.62 12.19
C PRO A 58 -18.46 4.17 10.73
N VAL A 59 -19.72 4.19 10.23
CA VAL A 59 -20.10 3.63 8.91
C VAL A 59 -19.27 4.21 7.77
N GLU A 60 -18.87 5.48 7.84
CA GLU A 60 -18.02 6.14 6.84
C GLU A 60 -16.65 5.46 6.73
N ARG A 61 -16.03 5.12 7.86
CA ARG A 61 -14.75 4.39 7.89
C ARG A 61 -14.92 2.96 7.37
N ARG A 62 -16.03 2.29 7.70
CA ARG A 62 -16.33 0.96 7.14
C ARG A 62 -16.40 1.02 5.61
N ASN A 63 -17.10 2.02 5.06
CA ASN A 63 -17.24 2.15 3.61
C ASN A 63 -15.89 2.39 2.91
N GLU A 64 -15.01 3.20 3.51
CA GLU A 64 -13.64 3.41 3.02
C GLU A 64 -12.82 2.12 3.04
N ILE A 65 -12.81 1.40 4.16
CA ILE A 65 -12.07 0.13 4.31
C ILE A 65 -12.59 -0.92 3.32
N VAL A 66 -13.91 -1.09 3.21
CA VAL A 66 -14.51 -2.04 2.27
C VAL A 66 -14.15 -1.67 0.82
N SER A 67 -14.18 -0.38 0.46
CA SER A 67 -13.82 0.08 -0.88
C SER A 67 -12.33 -0.15 -1.18
N PHE A 68 -11.45 0.12 -0.20
CA PHE A 68 -10.02 -0.16 -0.30
C PHE A 68 -9.76 -1.65 -0.52
N VAL A 69 -10.33 -2.53 0.32
CA VAL A 69 -10.14 -3.99 0.16
C VAL A 69 -10.70 -4.50 -1.17
N LYS A 70 -11.82 -3.93 -1.67
CA LYS A 70 -12.37 -4.25 -2.99
C LYS A 70 -11.48 -3.81 -4.15
N SER A 71 -10.65 -2.79 -3.98
CA SER A 71 -9.70 -2.34 -5.02
C SER A 71 -8.52 -3.29 -5.25
N GLY A 72 -8.36 -4.30 -4.37
CA GLY A 72 -7.30 -5.30 -4.46
C GLY A 72 -6.24 -5.11 -3.39
N LEU A 73 -5.86 -6.18 -2.69
CA LEU A 73 -4.79 -6.15 -1.69
C LEU A 73 -3.47 -6.65 -2.28
N LYS A 74 -2.40 -5.85 -2.12
CA LYS A 74 -1.01 -6.27 -2.35
C LYS A 74 -0.46 -6.91 -1.07
N ASP A 75 0.58 -7.74 -1.21
CA ASP A 75 1.29 -8.30 -0.05
C ASP A 75 2.01 -7.18 0.72
N LEU A 76 2.03 -7.31 2.06
CA LEU A 76 2.51 -6.26 2.96
C LEU A 76 3.92 -6.61 3.43
N SER A 77 4.87 -5.70 3.22
CA SER A 77 6.21 -5.80 3.81
C SER A 77 6.13 -5.65 5.34
N ILE A 78 6.72 -6.61 6.07
CA ILE A 78 6.66 -6.71 7.54
C ILE A 78 8.03 -6.73 8.23
N SER A 79 9.13 -6.54 7.49
CA SER A 79 10.46 -6.42 8.07
C SER A 79 11.26 -5.25 7.50
N ARG A 80 12.24 -4.80 8.28
CA ARG A 80 13.25 -3.80 7.89
C ARG A 80 14.63 -4.33 8.30
N THR A 81 15.64 -4.06 7.49
CA THR A 81 17.04 -4.47 7.73
C THR A 81 17.94 -3.29 8.11
N THR A 82 17.43 -2.07 8.04
CA THR A 82 18.21 -0.83 8.11
C THR A 82 18.54 -0.35 9.53
N PHE A 83 18.06 -1.02 10.58
CA PHE A 83 18.35 -0.69 11.99
C PHE A 83 18.18 -1.89 12.94
N ASN A 84 18.84 -1.83 14.11
CA ASN A 84 18.92 -2.93 15.08
C ASN A 84 17.90 -2.86 16.24
N TRP A 85 17.08 -1.81 16.32
CA TRP A 85 16.09 -1.61 17.39
C TRP A 85 14.68 -1.91 16.87
N GLY A 86 14.00 -2.92 17.42
CA GLY A 86 12.67 -3.37 16.98
C GLY A 86 11.91 -4.13 18.04
#